data_AF-A0A526RWG7-F1
#
_entry.id   AF-A0A526RWG7-F1
#
_cell.length_a   1.000
_cell.length_b   1.000
_cell.length_c   1.000
_cell.angle_alpha   90.00
_cell.angle_beta   90.00
_cell.angle_gamma   90.00
#
_symmetry.space_group_name_H-M   'P 1'
#
loop_
_entity.id
_entity.type
_entity.pdbx_description
1 polymer ?
#
loop_
_entity_poly.entity_id
_entity_poly.type
_entity_poly.pdbx_seq_one_letter_code
_entity_poly.pdbx_strand_id
1 'polypeptide(L)'
;MVGATRAVFILDFRTPKIHLWSGSYDAPLVPISGQPLLDRLVNACFENGIEDVALLENLSSGISDRFCLQDSTNTLSWHDGHHSDLIERLRDHEGDTLLIWGTPLFDSDVLDGIDTDSGLRGSAWRPNAPTGIYRLSVDVLRNLLHDSHGAASDVPRQTLSTLAVRLSGLEMALPADELNSGSELLDIRDGVDASIAEFRCDKENLLRRLETSVGGYWRKPIAEHMLLCNTRFPPTAFYDRLATRLEGVLTCYPSQQIDIVSVVGAMTSQPPDFIAVGNGVTDLIQALYS
;
A
#
# COMPACT_ATOMS: atom_id res chain seq x y z
N MET A 1 -22.53 19.84 -21.48
CA MET A 1 -21.36 20.30 -20.70
C MET A 1 -20.85 19.07 -20.00
N VAL A 2 -19.60 18.68 -20.22
CA VAL A 2 -18.98 17.59 -19.44
C VAL A 2 -18.81 18.14 -18.03
N GLY A 3 -19.43 17.52 -17.03
CA GLY A 3 -19.28 17.94 -15.63
C GLY A 3 -17.81 17.87 -15.20
N ALA A 4 -17.39 18.74 -14.28
CA ALA A 4 -16.06 18.66 -13.70
C ALA A 4 -15.87 17.28 -13.06
N THR A 5 -14.68 16.68 -13.18
CA THR A 5 -14.40 15.36 -12.60
C THR A 5 -14.30 15.49 -11.08
N ARG A 6 -14.90 14.54 -10.35
CA ARG A 6 -14.78 14.42 -8.88
C ARG A 6 -13.89 13.24 -8.50
N ALA A 7 -13.02 13.40 -7.51
CA ALA A 7 -12.30 12.28 -6.90
C ALA A 7 -13.03 11.77 -5.65
N VAL A 8 -13.17 10.46 -5.52
CA VAL A 8 -13.77 9.79 -4.34
C VAL A 8 -12.78 8.75 -3.81
N PHE A 9 -12.28 8.96 -2.60
CA PHE A 9 -11.43 7.98 -1.91
C PHE A 9 -12.26 7.05 -1.04
N ILE A 10 -12.10 5.74 -1.19
CA ILE A 10 -12.70 4.74 -0.31
C ILE A 10 -11.61 4.18 0.60
N LEU A 11 -11.63 4.61 1.86
CA LEU A 11 -10.62 4.28 2.86
C LEU A 11 -11.16 3.28 3.89
N ASP A 12 -10.51 2.12 4.00
CA ASP A 12 -10.82 1.11 5.03
C ASP A 12 -9.75 1.08 6.12
N PHE A 13 -10.05 1.67 7.28
CA PHE A 13 -9.15 1.73 8.45
C PHE A 13 -9.21 0.46 9.33
N ARG A 14 -9.90 -0.61 8.91
CA ARG A 14 -9.85 -1.90 9.61
C ARG A 14 -8.64 -2.74 9.21
N THR A 15 -7.83 -2.26 8.27
CA THR A 15 -6.59 -2.93 7.89
C THR A 15 -5.60 -2.95 9.05
N PRO A 16 -4.71 -3.96 9.13
CA PRO A 16 -3.62 -3.98 10.09
C PRO A 16 -2.81 -2.68 10.03
N LYS A 17 -2.33 -2.23 11.20
CA LYS A 17 -1.44 -1.08 11.26
C LYS A 17 -0.11 -1.39 10.56
N ILE A 18 0.42 -0.38 9.89
CA ILE A 18 1.72 -0.41 9.26
C ILE A 18 2.74 0.01 10.30
N HIS A 19 3.65 -0.91 10.61
CA HIS A 19 4.71 -0.70 11.60
C HIS A 19 5.97 -0.21 10.90
N LEU A 20 6.36 1.02 11.21
CA LEU A 20 7.63 1.61 10.82
C LEU A 20 8.50 1.80 12.06
N TRP A 21 9.80 2.08 11.85
CA TRP A 21 10.71 2.43 12.94
C TRP A 21 10.25 3.68 13.72
N SER A 22 9.51 4.58 13.07
CA SER A 22 8.99 5.81 13.66
C SER A 22 7.67 5.63 14.43
N GLY A 23 7.00 4.48 14.31
CA GLY A 23 5.70 4.24 14.96
C GLY A 23 4.78 3.27 14.22
N SER A 24 3.53 3.21 14.68
CA SER A 24 2.49 2.37 14.06
C SER A 24 1.39 3.26 13.50
N TYR A 25 1.12 3.12 12.20
CA TYR A 25 0.26 4.02 11.44
C TYR A 25 -0.89 3.26 10.78
N ASP A 26 -2.03 3.91 10.62
CA ASP A 26 -3.07 3.43 9.70
C ASP A 26 -2.60 3.75 8.27
N ALA A 27 -2.91 2.91 7.27
CA ALA A 27 -2.36 3.03 5.92
C ALA A 27 -2.46 4.44 5.31
N PRO A 28 -3.59 5.18 5.41
CA PRO A 28 -3.71 6.54 4.88
C PRO A 28 -2.79 7.58 5.59
N LEU A 29 -2.36 7.29 6.81
CA LEU A 29 -1.54 8.17 7.66
C LEU A 29 -0.05 7.80 7.64
N VAL A 30 0.34 6.77 6.88
CA VAL A 30 1.74 6.38 6.76
C VAL A 30 2.54 7.54 6.17
N PRO A 31 3.61 8.00 6.83
CA PRO A 31 4.44 9.08 6.30
C PRO A 31 5.32 8.54 5.17
N ILE A 32 5.19 9.11 3.97
CA ILE A 32 6.04 8.84 2.81
C ILE A 32 6.84 10.10 2.48
N SER A 33 8.15 10.05 2.73
CA SER A 33 9.06 11.20 2.63
C SER A 33 8.64 12.39 3.50
N GLY A 34 8.13 12.12 4.70
CA GLY A 34 7.74 13.13 5.69
C GLY A 34 6.32 13.68 5.55
N GLN A 35 5.57 13.29 4.52
CA GLN A 35 4.17 13.68 4.32
C GLN A 35 3.23 12.47 4.46
N PRO A 36 2.05 12.59 5.10
CA PRO A 36 1.05 11.53 5.12
C PRO A 36 0.68 11.06 3.70
N LEU A 37 0.47 9.75 3.54
CA LEU A 37 0.12 9.16 2.25
C LEU A 37 -1.14 9.79 1.66
N LEU A 38 -2.21 9.96 2.44
CA LEU A 38 -3.47 10.53 1.93
C LEU A 38 -3.28 11.96 1.41
N ASP A 39 -2.59 12.82 2.17
CA ASP A 39 -2.32 14.21 1.77
C ASP A 39 -1.59 14.26 0.43
N ARG A 40 -0.65 13.33 0.20
CA ARG A 40 0.06 13.21 -1.08
C ARG A 40 -0.90 12.85 -2.22
N LEU A 41 -1.78 11.87 -2.02
CA LEU A 41 -2.72 11.43 -3.06
C LEU A 41 -3.76 12.50 -3.39
N VAL A 42 -4.23 13.22 -2.38
CA VAL A 42 -5.17 14.34 -2.55
C VAL A 42 -4.50 15.50 -3.29
N ASN A 43 -3.26 15.84 -2.94
CA ASN A 43 -2.51 16.86 -3.69
C ASN A 43 -2.30 16.46 -5.16
N ALA A 44 -2.03 15.18 -5.44
CA ALA A 44 -1.92 14.70 -6.82
C ALA A 44 -3.23 14.86 -7.60
N CYS A 45 -4.40 14.79 -6.96
CA CYS A 45 -5.68 15.10 -7.59
C CYS A 45 -5.81 16.61 -7.90
N PHE A 46 -5.45 17.47 -6.96
CA PHE A 46 -5.47 18.93 -7.16
C PHE A 46 -4.51 19.39 -8.27
N GLU A 47 -3.33 18.77 -8.37
CA GLU A 47 -2.37 19.03 -9.45
C GLU A 47 -2.94 18.72 -10.84
N ASN A 48 -3.89 17.78 -10.93
CA ASN A 48 -4.62 17.43 -12.15
C ASN A 48 -5.91 18.24 -12.36
N GLY A 49 -6.15 19.29 -11.56
CA GLY A 49 -7.33 20.15 -11.68
C GLY A 49 -8.63 19.53 -11.15
N ILE A 50 -8.54 18.47 -10.34
CA ILE A 50 -9.69 17.89 -9.64
C ILE A 50 -9.92 18.68 -8.35
N GLU A 51 -10.88 19.60 -8.35
CA GLU A 51 -11.19 20.47 -7.20
C GLU A 51 -12.19 19.84 -6.21
N ASP A 52 -13.05 18.93 -6.67
CA ASP A 52 -14.03 18.22 -5.84
C ASP A 52 -13.47 16.87 -5.40
N VAL A 53 -13.03 16.80 -4.14
CA VAL A 53 -12.48 15.60 -3.52
C VAL A 53 -13.37 15.19 -2.34
N ALA A 54 -13.86 13.95 -2.39
CA ALA A 54 -14.64 13.34 -1.33
C ALA A 54 -13.90 12.16 -0.70
N LEU A 55 -13.81 12.13 0.63
CA LEU A 55 -13.23 11.04 1.40
C LEU A 55 -14.33 10.21 2.04
N LEU A 56 -14.33 8.91 1.78
CA LEU A 56 -15.23 7.93 2.35
C LEU A 56 -14.44 7.09 3.37
N GLU A 57 -14.85 7.09 4.64
CA GLU A 57 -14.12 6.38 5.71
C GLU A 57 -15.03 5.61 6.68
N ASN A 58 -14.48 4.58 7.34
CA ASN A 58 -15.18 3.76 8.35
C ASN A 58 -14.88 4.09 9.81
N LEU A 59 -14.29 5.24 10.12
CA LEU A 59 -13.86 5.58 11.48
C LEU A 59 -14.98 6.17 12.35
N SER A 60 -14.96 5.84 13.64
CA SER A 60 -15.95 6.25 14.65
C SER A 60 -15.80 7.67 15.14
N SER A 61 -14.60 8.24 15.01
CA SER A 61 -14.22 9.55 15.52
C SER A 61 -13.61 10.33 14.37
N GLY A 62 -14.26 11.44 13.98
CA GLY A 62 -13.94 12.23 12.79
C GLY A 62 -12.45 12.55 12.67
N ILE A 63 -11.92 12.34 11.47
CA ILE A 63 -10.48 12.45 11.16
C ILE A 63 -10.11 13.85 10.63
N SER A 64 -11.03 14.81 10.63
CA SER A 64 -10.75 16.17 10.15
C SER A 64 -9.55 16.83 10.85
N ASP A 65 -9.22 16.43 12.08
CA ASP A 65 -8.06 16.94 12.83
C ASP A 65 -6.74 16.16 12.58
N ARG A 66 -6.76 15.00 11.90
CA ARG A 66 -5.54 14.17 11.69
C ARG A 66 -4.97 14.25 10.28
N PHE A 67 -5.68 14.85 9.34
CA PHE A 67 -5.21 15.08 7.98
C PHE A 67 -5.06 16.58 7.72
N CYS A 68 -4.00 16.98 7.02
CA CYS A 68 -3.84 18.36 6.55
C CYS A 68 -4.52 18.51 5.18
N LEU A 69 -5.83 18.31 5.13
CA LEU A 69 -6.60 18.43 3.89
C LEU A 69 -6.93 19.90 3.61
N GLN A 70 -7.08 20.25 2.33
CA GLN A 70 -7.58 21.57 1.95
C GLN A 70 -9.06 21.73 2.36
N ASP A 71 -9.48 22.96 2.67
CA ASP A 71 -10.85 23.33 3.09
C ASP A 71 -11.95 22.88 2.10
N SER A 72 -11.60 22.61 0.84
CA SER A 72 -12.50 22.10 -0.20
C SER A 72 -12.79 20.60 -0.13
N THR A 73 -12.11 19.85 0.74
CA THR A 73 -12.24 18.38 0.80
C THR A 73 -13.45 17.96 1.64
N ASN A 74 -14.42 17.31 1.02
CA ASN A 74 -15.60 16.80 1.71
C ASN A 74 -15.31 15.44 2.37
N THR A 75 -15.51 15.32 3.69
CA THR A 75 -15.32 14.04 4.39
C THR A 75 -16.67 13.42 4.76
N LEU A 76 -16.84 12.13 4.45
CA LEU A 76 -18.04 11.33 4.66
C LEU A 76 -17.68 10.04 5.42
N SER A 77 -18.04 9.98 6.70
CA SER A 77 -17.84 8.79 7.53
C SER A 77 -19.08 7.89 7.53
N TRP A 78 -18.94 6.58 7.34
CA TRP A 78 -20.07 5.62 7.32
C TRP A 78 -20.35 4.90 8.65
N HIS A 79 -19.97 5.51 9.77
CA HIS A 79 -19.94 4.86 11.09
C HIS A 79 -21.26 4.92 11.88
N ASP A 80 -22.28 4.19 11.40
CA ASP A 80 -23.64 4.04 11.98
C ASP A 80 -24.68 5.11 11.57
N GLY A 81 -25.74 4.63 10.90
CA GLY A 81 -27.06 5.26 10.85
C GLY A 81 -27.42 6.08 9.61
N HIS A 82 -26.48 6.84 9.03
CA HIS A 82 -26.78 7.74 7.89
C HIS A 82 -26.45 7.12 6.53
N HIS A 83 -27.07 5.96 6.26
CA HIS A 83 -26.67 5.07 5.17
C HIS A 83 -27.24 5.41 3.79
N SER A 84 -28.39 6.08 3.71
CA SER A 84 -29.00 6.47 2.44
C SER A 84 -28.32 7.68 1.81
N ASP A 85 -27.85 8.63 2.62
CA ASP A 85 -27.22 9.87 2.18
C ASP A 85 -25.89 9.60 1.44
N LEU A 86 -25.15 8.56 1.83
CA LEU A 86 -23.86 8.24 1.22
C LEU A 86 -23.97 7.80 -0.25
N ILE A 87 -24.91 6.89 -0.55
CA ILE A 87 -25.15 6.42 -1.93
C ILE A 87 -25.77 7.54 -2.76
N GLU A 88 -26.67 8.33 -2.17
CA GLU A 88 -27.26 9.48 -2.85
C GLU A 88 -26.19 10.53 -3.20
N ARG A 89 -25.29 10.89 -2.28
CA ARG A 89 -24.16 11.78 -2.56
C ARG A 89 -23.19 11.25 -3.61
N LEU A 90 -22.97 9.94 -3.66
CA LEU A 90 -22.18 9.35 -4.74
C LEU A 90 -22.88 9.49 -6.11
N ARG A 91 -24.22 9.45 -6.13
CA ARG A 91 -25.03 9.59 -7.36
C ARG A 91 -25.31 11.04 -7.79
N ASP A 92 -25.18 11.99 -6.87
CA ASP A 92 -25.52 13.42 -7.04
C ASP A 92 -24.50 14.21 -7.86
N HIS A 93 -23.54 13.53 -8.49
CA HIS A 93 -22.54 14.15 -9.34
C HIS A 93 -22.82 13.84 -10.82
N GLU A 94 -22.84 14.89 -11.65
CA GLU A 94 -23.13 14.81 -13.09
C GLU A 94 -21.89 14.71 -13.98
N GLY A 95 -20.68 14.74 -13.40
CA GLY A 95 -19.40 14.54 -14.09
C GLY A 95 -18.83 13.13 -13.93
N ASP A 96 -17.68 12.89 -14.57
CA ASP A 96 -16.89 11.67 -14.35
C ASP A 96 -16.46 11.57 -12.88
N THR A 97 -16.46 10.36 -12.33
CA THR A 97 -15.95 10.11 -10.98
C THR A 97 -14.67 9.29 -11.05
N LEU A 98 -13.59 9.84 -10.51
CA LEU A 98 -12.35 9.14 -10.24
C LEU A 98 -12.47 8.44 -8.88
N LEU A 99 -12.75 7.15 -8.90
CA LEU A 99 -12.89 6.33 -7.71
C LEU A 99 -11.53 5.73 -7.33
N ILE A 100 -11.00 6.11 -6.16
CA ILE A 100 -9.72 5.63 -5.64
C ILE A 100 -10.02 4.69 -4.48
N TRP A 101 -9.73 3.40 -4.67
CA TRP A 101 -9.99 2.38 -3.66
C TRP A 101 -8.72 2.09 -2.86
N GLY A 102 -8.78 2.22 -1.54
CA GLY A 102 -7.65 2.02 -0.64
C GLY A 102 -6.63 3.16 -0.72
N THR A 103 -5.35 2.82 -0.62
CA THR A 103 -4.24 3.79 -0.65
C THR A 103 -3.19 3.42 -1.70
N PRO A 104 -3.56 3.37 -3.00
CA PRO A 104 -2.60 3.17 -4.06
C PRO A 104 -1.72 4.41 -4.19
N LEU A 105 -0.41 4.25 -4.07
CA LEU A 105 0.55 5.32 -4.37
C LEU A 105 0.65 5.51 -5.89
N PHE A 106 0.38 6.72 -6.35
CA PHE A 106 0.48 7.16 -7.74
C PHE A 106 1.12 8.54 -7.86
N ASP A 107 1.66 8.83 -9.04
CA ASP A 107 2.10 10.17 -9.45
C ASP A 107 0.95 10.87 -10.19
N SER A 108 0.93 12.20 -10.21
CA SER A 108 -0.14 13.00 -10.84
C SER A 108 -0.36 12.63 -12.31
N ASP A 109 0.72 12.38 -13.07
CA ASP A 109 0.67 11.99 -14.49
C ASP A 109 -0.15 10.72 -14.77
N VAL A 110 -0.34 9.85 -13.76
CA VAL A 110 -1.11 8.60 -13.92
C VAL A 110 -2.59 8.89 -14.15
N LEU A 111 -3.11 9.99 -13.59
CA LEU A 111 -4.55 10.30 -13.64
C LEU A 111 -5.01 10.66 -15.07
N ASP A 112 -4.16 11.33 -15.84
CA ASP A 112 -4.43 11.70 -17.24
C ASP A 112 -4.48 10.48 -18.18
N GLY A 113 -3.78 9.40 -17.83
CA GLY A 113 -3.67 8.19 -18.64
C GLY A 113 -4.82 7.20 -18.49
N ILE A 114 -5.80 7.47 -17.62
CA ILE A 114 -6.93 6.55 -17.37
C ILE A 114 -8.11 6.95 -18.26
N ASP A 115 -8.45 6.06 -19.20
CA ASP A 115 -9.63 6.18 -20.05
C ASP A 115 -10.92 6.10 -19.23
N THR A 116 -11.99 6.75 -19.71
CA THR A 116 -13.31 6.65 -19.09
C THR A 116 -13.81 5.20 -19.10
N ASP A 117 -14.41 4.78 -17.99
CA ASP A 117 -14.92 3.43 -17.72
C ASP A 117 -13.83 2.33 -17.66
N SER A 118 -12.60 2.74 -17.35
CA SER A 118 -11.45 1.86 -17.14
C SER A 118 -10.84 2.04 -15.74
N GLY A 119 -9.91 1.15 -15.39
CA GLY A 119 -9.16 1.28 -14.14
C GLY A 119 -7.76 0.70 -14.19
N LEU A 120 -6.94 1.20 -13.28
CA LEU A 120 -5.60 0.73 -12.96
C LEU A 120 -5.63 0.11 -11.56
N ARG A 121 -5.11 -1.11 -11.40
CA ARG A 121 -5.01 -1.79 -10.11
C ARG A 121 -3.63 -1.62 -9.49
N GLY A 122 -3.61 -1.58 -8.16
CA GLY A 122 -2.39 -1.66 -7.37
C GLY A 122 -1.65 -2.97 -7.57
N SER A 123 -0.32 -2.92 -7.53
CA SER A 123 0.69 -4.00 -7.54
C SER A 123 0.35 -5.28 -8.32
N ALA A 124 1.20 -5.66 -9.28
CA ALA A 124 1.05 -6.89 -10.07
C ALA A 124 0.88 -8.19 -9.24
N TRP A 125 1.30 -8.20 -7.97
CA TRP A 125 1.28 -9.36 -7.08
C TRP A 125 -0.10 -9.66 -6.46
N ARG A 126 -1.08 -8.75 -6.56
CA ARG A 126 -2.47 -8.97 -6.09
C ARG A 126 -3.51 -8.49 -7.09
N PRO A 127 -3.65 -9.16 -8.25
CA PRO A 127 -4.59 -8.75 -9.30
C PRO A 127 -6.05 -8.77 -8.85
N ASN A 128 -6.39 -9.52 -7.78
CA ASN A 128 -7.76 -9.65 -7.27
C ASN A 128 -8.11 -8.64 -6.16
N ALA A 129 -7.16 -7.79 -5.73
CA ALA A 129 -7.46 -6.75 -4.77
C ALA A 129 -8.17 -5.58 -5.46
N PRO A 130 -9.22 -4.97 -4.85
CA PRO A 130 -9.89 -3.81 -5.42
C PRO A 130 -9.03 -2.55 -5.36
N THR A 131 -7.89 -2.56 -4.64
CA THR A 131 -7.00 -1.40 -4.51
C THR A 131 -6.59 -0.90 -5.90
N GLY A 132 -6.85 0.37 -6.18
CA GLY A 132 -6.63 0.92 -7.52
C GLY A 132 -7.35 2.24 -7.75
N ILE A 133 -7.24 2.74 -8.98
CA ILE A 133 -7.86 3.96 -9.46
C ILE A 133 -8.78 3.58 -10.62
N TYR A 134 -10.03 4.02 -10.57
CA TYR A 134 -11.04 3.71 -11.58
C TYR A 134 -11.71 5.00 -12.03
N ARG A 135 -11.68 5.30 -13.33
CA ARG A 135 -12.40 6.45 -13.89
C ARG A 135 -13.73 5.97 -14.40
N LEU A 136 -14.82 6.45 -13.81
CA LEU A 136 -16.17 5.97 -14.09
C LEU A 136 -17.03 7.11 -14.61
N SER A 137 -17.70 6.88 -15.75
CA SER A 137 -18.79 7.74 -16.20
C SER A 137 -19.96 7.68 -15.23
N VAL A 138 -20.81 8.69 -15.29
CA VAL A 138 -22.03 8.78 -14.47
C VAL A 138 -22.90 7.54 -14.61
N ASP A 139 -23.06 7.04 -15.84
CA ASP A 139 -23.92 5.89 -16.13
C ASP A 139 -23.34 4.59 -15.57
N VAL A 140 -22.04 4.37 -15.73
CA VAL A 140 -21.37 3.19 -15.18
C VAL A 140 -21.37 3.24 -13.66
N LEU A 141 -21.05 4.38 -13.04
CA LEU A 141 -21.11 4.51 -11.58
C LEU A 141 -22.52 4.22 -11.05
N ARG A 142 -23.56 4.76 -11.69
CA ARG A 142 -24.96 4.49 -11.30
C ARG A 142 -25.34 3.02 -11.47
N ASN A 143 -24.88 2.36 -12.53
CA ASN A 143 -25.09 0.92 -12.75
C ASN A 143 -24.36 0.06 -11.73
N LEU A 144 -23.14 0.43 -11.35
CA LEU A 144 -22.37 -0.25 -10.31
C LEU A 144 -23.01 -0.13 -8.93
N LEU A 145 -23.65 1.02 -8.67
CA LEU A 145 -24.41 1.28 -7.45
C LEU A 145 -25.86 0.73 -7.49
N HIS A 146 -26.33 0.26 -8.64
CA HIS A 146 -27.68 -0.32 -8.78
C HIS A 146 -27.72 -1.73 -8.15
N ASP A 147 -28.76 -1.98 -7.35
CA ASP A 147 -29.06 -3.20 -6.57
C ASP A 147 -28.36 -3.32 -5.20
N SER A 148 -28.57 -2.31 -4.35
CA SER A 148 -28.33 -2.40 -2.90
C SER A 148 -29.62 -2.35 -2.08
N HIS A 149 -30.73 -2.91 -2.59
CA HIS A 149 -31.98 -3.00 -1.83
C HIS A 149 -32.01 -4.28 -0.98
N GLY A 150 -31.27 -4.26 0.13
CA GLY A 150 -31.35 -5.27 1.19
C GLY A 150 -31.77 -4.62 2.51
N ALA A 151 -32.87 -5.08 3.10
CA ALA A 151 -33.33 -4.64 4.41
C ALA A 151 -32.43 -5.20 5.52
N ALA A 152 -31.31 -4.55 5.85
CA ALA A 152 -30.49 -4.90 7.00
C ALA A 152 -29.56 -3.75 7.43
N SER A 153 -29.21 -3.72 8.72
CA SER A 153 -28.28 -2.77 9.36
C SER A 153 -26.85 -2.67 8.76
N ASP A 154 -26.53 -3.45 7.71
CA ASP A 154 -25.18 -3.62 7.14
C ASP A 154 -25.07 -3.16 5.66
N VAL A 155 -26.06 -2.41 5.14
CA VAL A 155 -26.15 -2.04 3.71
C VAL A 155 -24.86 -1.45 3.13
N PRO A 156 -24.17 -0.45 3.72
CA PRO A 156 -23.00 0.17 3.09
C PRO A 156 -21.84 -0.81 2.92
N ARG A 157 -21.66 -1.74 3.86
CA ARG A 157 -20.60 -2.75 3.76
C ARG A 157 -20.89 -3.72 2.62
N GLN A 158 -22.14 -4.16 2.50
CA GLN A 158 -22.57 -5.01 1.39
C GLN A 158 -22.45 -4.27 0.05
N THR A 159 -22.88 -3.02 -0.02
CA THR A 159 -22.75 -2.17 -1.22
C THR A 159 -21.29 -1.99 -1.61
N LEU A 160 -20.42 -1.60 -0.68
CA LEU A 160 -18.99 -1.44 -0.93
C LEU A 160 -18.34 -2.77 -1.33
N SER A 161 -18.68 -3.88 -0.67
CA SER A 161 -18.16 -5.19 -1.07
C SER A 161 -18.62 -5.61 -2.47
N THR A 162 -19.88 -5.31 -2.83
CA THR A 162 -20.43 -5.57 -4.15
C THR A 162 -19.74 -4.68 -5.20
N LEU A 163 -19.52 -3.41 -4.85
CA LEU A 163 -18.81 -2.46 -5.69
C LEU A 163 -17.38 -2.94 -5.94
N ALA A 164 -16.64 -3.36 -4.91
CA ALA A 164 -15.30 -3.93 -5.04
C ALA A 164 -15.27 -5.14 -5.98
N VAL A 165 -16.24 -6.04 -5.87
CA VAL A 165 -16.36 -7.20 -6.77
C VAL A 165 -16.66 -6.75 -8.20
N ARG A 166 -17.55 -5.78 -8.41
CA ARG A 166 -17.89 -5.32 -9.76
C ARG A 166 -16.75 -4.51 -10.41
N LEU A 167 -16.01 -3.71 -9.63
CA LEU A 167 -14.77 -3.07 -10.09
C LEU A 167 -13.73 -4.10 -10.53
N SER A 168 -13.68 -5.25 -9.85
CA SER A 168 -12.77 -6.34 -10.23
C SER A 168 -13.10 -6.98 -11.61
N GLY A 169 -14.28 -6.68 -12.17
CA GLY A 169 -14.71 -7.14 -13.49
C GLY A 169 -14.61 -6.08 -14.60
N LEU A 170 -14.23 -4.84 -14.30
CA LEU A 170 -14.02 -3.81 -15.32
C LEU A 170 -12.81 -4.14 -16.20
N GLU A 171 -12.89 -3.74 -17.47
CA GLU A 171 -11.75 -3.84 -18.38
C GLU A 171 -10.57 -3.06 -17.81
N MET A 172 -9.45 -3.77 -17.66
CA MET A 172 -8.21 -3.18 -17.22
C MET A 172 -7.68 -2.34 -18.36
N ALA A 173 -7.46 -1.05 -18.12
CA ALA A 173 -6.53 -0.31 -18.94
C ALA A 173 -5.16 -0.94 -18.66
N LEU A 174 -4.73 -1.87 -19.51
CA LEU A 174 -3.31 -2.19 -19.58
C LEU A 174 -2.66 -0.87 -19.99
N PRO A 175 -1.75 -0.28 -19.19
CA PRO A 175 -1.07 0.93 -19.60
C PRO A 175 -0.44 0.64 -20.97
N ALA A 176 -0.95 1.30 -21.99
CA ALA A 176 -0.56 1.07 -23.38
C ALA A 176 0.94 1.33 -23.50
N ASP A 177 1.74 0.26 -23.64
CA ASP A 177 3.13 0.12 -24.13
C ASP A 177 4.21 1.21 -23.88
N GLU A 178 3.95 2.30 -23.17
CA GLU A 178 4.84 3.47 -23.02
C GLU A 178 4.75 4.13 -21.63
N LEU A 179 4.15 3.48 -20.63
CA LEU A 179 4.23 3.98 -19.26
C LEU A 179 5.54 3.47 -18.62
N ASN A 180 6.54 4.35 -18.58
CA ASN A 180 7.84 4.12 -17.95
C ASN A 180 7.68 3.41 -16.59
N SER A 181 8.63 2.53 -16.22
CA SER A 181 8.62 1.68 -15.02
C SER A 181 8.40 2.39 -13.68
N GLY A 182 8.33 3.73 -13.66
CA GLY A 182 7.94 4.56 -12.52
C GLY A 182 6.44 4.86 -12.40
N SER A 183 5.56 4.21 -13.16
CA SER A 183 4.12 4.52 -13.22
C SER A 183 3.20 3.41 -12.67
N GLU A 184 3.77 2.32 -12.16
CA GLU A 184 3.01 1.25 -11.50
C GLU A 184 2.36 1.75 -10.20
N LEU A 185 1.09 1.43 -9.97
CA LEU A 185 0.43 1.73 -8.70
C LEU A 185 1.02 0.87 -7.58
N LEU A 186 1.51 1.48 -6.50
CA LEU A 186 2.06 0.75 -5.35
C LEU A 186 1.06 0.73 -4.19
N ASP A 187 0.53 -0.45 -3.86
CA ASP A 187 -0.36 -0.64 -2.70
C ASP A 187 0.48 -0.69 -1.41
N ILE A 188 0.29 0.27 -0.50
CA ILE A 188 1.06 0.37 0.75
C ILE A 188 0.41 -0.46 1.84
N ARG A 189 0.99 -1.63 2.17
CA ARG A 189 0.42 -2.57 3.14
C ARG A 189 1.31 -2.83 4.35
N ASP A 190 2.62 -2.66 4.20
CA ASP A 190 3.57 -2.86 5.28
C ASP A 190 4.76 -1.88 5.20
N GLY A 191 5.73 -2.05 6.10
CA GLY A 191 6.92 -1.21 6.15
C GLY A 191 7.86 -1.39 4.96
N VAL A 192 7.78 -2.52 4.24
CA VAL A 192 8.55 -2.74 3.01
C VAL A 192 7.95 -1.89 1.90
N ASP A 193 6.64 -1.93 1.70
CA ASP A 193 5.96 -1.10 0.70
C ASP A 193 6.18 0.38 0.96
N ALA A 194 6.09 0.80 2.23
CA ALA A 194 6.39 2.17 2.64
C ALA A 194 7.83 2.57 2.31
N SER A 195 8.80 1.67 2.51
CA SER A 195 10.21 1.93 2.15
C SER A 195 10.42 2.08 0.64
N ILE A 196 9.72 1.27 -0.16
CA ILE A 196 9.74 1.35 -1.62
C ILE A 196 9.10 2.67 -2.09
N ALA A 197 7.96 3.04 -1.49
CA ALA A 197 7.28 4.30 -1.74
C ALA A 197 8.15 5.50 -1.42
N GLU A 198 8.76 5.54 -0.24
CA GLU A 198 9.70 6.58 0.12
C GLU A 198 10.84 6.67 -0.90
N PHE A 199 11.37 5.54 -1.34
CA PHE A 199 12.45 5.51 -2.31
C PHE A 199 12.03 6.09 -3.68
N ARG A 200 10.81 5.77 -4.14
CA ARG A 200 10.25 6.32 -5.39
C ARG A 200 10.02 7.82 -5.29
N CYS A 201 9.56 8.31 -4.13
CA CYS A 201 9.18 9.71 -3.94
C CYS A 201 10.39 10.63 -3.69
N ASP A 202 11.48 10.13 -3.11
CA ASP A 202 12.68 10.92 -2.79
C ASP A 202 13.69 10.92 -3.96
N LYS A 203 13.32 11.63 -5.04
CA LYS A 203 14.12 11.73 -6.26
C LYS A 203 15.47 12.45 -6.03
N GLU A 204 15.53 13.37 -5.06
CA GLU A 204 16.73 14.18 -4.79
C GLU A 204 17.83 13.43 -4.03
N ASN A 205 17.49 12.48 -3.15
CA ASN A 205 18.46 11.72 -2.37
C ASN A 205 18.64 10.28 -2.85
N LEU A 206 18.19 9.96 -4.07
CA LEU A 206 18.14 8.59 -4.59
C LEU A 206 19.48 7.84 -4.45
N LEU A 207 20.60 8.47 -4.85
CA LEU A 207 21.93 7.89 -4.77
C LEU A 207 22.36 7.62 -3.32
N ARG A 208 22.26 8.64 -2.46
CA ARG A 208 22.63 8.52 -1.04
C ARG A 208 21.82 7.42 -0.35
N ARG A 209 20.52 7.31 -0.66
CA ARG A 209 19.66 6.26 -0.11
C ARG A 209 20.03 4.90 -0.64
N LEU A 210 20.43 4.77 -1.90
CA LEU A 210 20.92 3.51 -2.43
C LEU A 210 22.18 3.03 -1.71
N GLU A 211 23.15 3.93 -1.54
CA GLU A 211 24.43 3.64 -0.90
C GLU A 211 24.29 3.23 0.57
N THR A 212 23.31 3.79 1.29
CA THR A 212 23.05 3.46 2.70
C THR A 212 22.08 2.29 2.90
N SER A 213 21.46 1.77 1.84
CA SER A 213 20.50 0.66 1.92
C SER A 213 21.22 -0.69 1.96
N VAL A 214 21.21 -1.35 3.11
CA VAL A 214 21.77 -2.70 3.23
C VAL A 214 20.85 -3.72 2.58
N GLY A 215 21.31 -4.45 1.55
CA GLY A 215 20.66 -5.65 0.98
C GLY A 215 19.28 -5.46 0.35
N GLY A 216 18.82 -4.21 0.18
CA GLY A 216 17.47 -3.87 -0.25
C GLY A 216 17.36 -3.21 -1.63
N TYR A 217 18.44 -3.15 -2.41
CA TYR A 217 18.45 -2.48 -3.72
C TYR A 217 17.52 -3.18 -4.73
N TRP A 218 17.46 -4.52 -4.74
CA TRP A 218 16.60 -5.30 -5.63
C TRP A 218 15.10 -5.13 -5.37
N ARG A 219 14.72 -4.62 -4.20
CA ARG A 219 13.31 -4.37 -3.83
C ARG A 219 12.82 -3.01 -4.33
N LYS A 220 13.68 -2.20 -4.92
CA LYS A 220 13.39 -0.83 -5.36
C LYS A 220 13.21 -0.81 -6.88
N PRO A 221 12.38 0.09 -7.44
CA PRO A 221 12.12 0.20 -8.88
C PRO A 221 13.32 0.81 -9.64
N ILE A 222 14.45 0.12 -9.64
CA ILE A 222 15.67 0.52 -10.32
C ILE A 222 15.89 -0.46 -11.45
N ALA A 223 15.99 0.05 -12.68
CA ALA A 223 16.41 -0.75 -13.81
C ALA A 223 17.88 -1.13 -13.62
N GLU A 224 18.15 -2.36 -13.23
CA GLU A 224 19.51 -2.90 -13.21
C GLU A 224 19.92 -3.25 -14.64
N HIS A 225 20.91 -2.52 -15.17
CA HIS A 225 21.71 -3.05 -16.26
C HIS A 225 22.66 -4.08 -15.64
N MET A 226 22.20 -5.34 -15.52
CA MET A 226 23.01 -6.43 -14.97
C MET A 226 24.32 -6.57 -15.76
N LEU A 227 25.41 -6.05 -15.19
CA LEU A 227 26.76 -6.31 -15.66
C LEU A 227 27.16 -7.73 -15.21
N LEU A 228 27.42 -8.60 -16.19
CA LEU A 228 28.08 -9.90 -16.06
C LEU A 228 27.39 -10.92 -15.13
N CYS A 229 26.11 -11.22 -15.37
CA CYS A 229 25.51 -12.42 -14.80
C CYS A 229 25.95 -13.67 -15.55
N ASN A 230 26.33 -14.70 -14.79
CA ASN A 230 26.55 -16.03 -15.34
C ASN A 230 25.19 -16.67 -15.66
N THR A 231 24.77 -16.64 -16.93
CA THR A 231 23.51 -17.24 -17.40
C THR A 231 23.42 -18.76 -17.22
N ARG A 232 24.51 -19.42 -16.80
CA ARG A 232 24.54 -20.86 -16.50
C ARG A 232 24.45 -21.17 -15.01
N PHE A 233 24.26 -20.17 -14.15
CA PHE A 233 24.13 -20.35 -12.71
C PHE A 233 22.96 -19.56 -12.11
N PRO A 234 22.20 -20.15 -11.17
CA PRO A 234 22.28 -21.55 -10.75
C PRO A 234 21.65 -22.51 -11.79
N PRO A 235 22.23 -23.70 -12.04
CA PRO A 235 21.57 -24.74 -12.82
C PRO A 235 20.30 -25.22 -12.09
N THR A 236 19.32 -25.73 -12.83
CA THR A 236 17.99 -26.16 -12.30
C THR A 236 18.12 -27.07 -11.07
N ALA A 237 19.04 -28.05 -11.12
CA ALA A 237 19.27 -28.95 -9.99
C ALA A 237 19.78 -28.26 -8.71
N PHE A 238 20.45 -27.11 -8.80
CA PHE A 238 20.81 -26.31 -7.64
C PHE A 238 19.59 -25.56 -7.11
N TYR A 239 18.80 -24.95 -8.00
CA TYR A 239 17.58 -24.26 -7.63
C TYR A 239 16.60 -25.20 -6.91
N ASP A 240 16.35 -26.40 -7.46
CA ASP A 240 15.46 -27.41 -6.86
C ASP A 240 15.94 -27.83 -5.47
N ARG A 241 17.26 -28.00 -5.30
CA ARG A 241 17.87 -28.34 -4.01
C ARG A 241 17.81 -27.20 -2.99
N LEU A 242 17.82 -25.95 -3.45
CA LEU A 242 17.67 -24.77 -2.62
C LEU A 242 16.22 -24.60 -2.19
N ALA A 243 15.28 -24.68 -3.15
CA ALA A 243 13.84 -24.58 -2.91
C ALA A 243 13.36 -25.63 -1.89
N THR A 244 13.81 -26.88 -2.03
CA THR A 244 13.49 -27.97 -1.09
C THR A 244 14.09 -27.79 0.31
N ARG A 245 15.07 -26.91 0.47
CA ARG A 245 15.71 -26.60 1.76
C ARG A 245 15.36 -25.22 2.28
N LEU A 246 14.55 -24.45 1.56
CA LEU A 246 14.31 -23.04 1.84
C LEU A 246 13.69 -22.85 3.22
N GLU A 247 12.72 -23.69 3.59
CA GLU A 247 12.13 -23.70 4.94
C GLU A 247 13.18 -23.92 6.04
N GLY A 248 14.10 -24.86 5.83
CA GLY A 248 15.23 -25.12 6.75
C GLY A 248 16.21 -23.94 6.84
N VAL A 249 16.52 -23.30 5.71
CA VAL A 249 17.39 -22.12 5.69
C VAL A 249 16.76 -20.93 6.41
N LEU A 250 15.45 -20.71 6.22
CA LEU A 250 14.71 -19.63 6.89
C LEU A 250 14.58 -19.87 8.40
N THR A 251 14.44 -21.12 8.82
CA THR A 251 14.38 -21.49 10.25
C THR A 251 15.75 -21.48 10.93
N CYS A 252 16.84 -21.56 10.17
CA CYS A 252 18.20 -21.35 10.65
C CYS A 252 18.68 -19.89 10.51
N TYR A 253 17.80 -18.95 10.18
CA TYR A 253 18.17 -17.54 10.17
C TYR A 253 18.45 -17.07 11.60
N PRO A 254 19.60 -16.41 11.85
CA PRO A 254 19.99 -16.07 13.20
C PRO A 254 19.02 -15.03 13.80
N SER A 255 18.40 -15.37 14.93
CA SER A 255 17.66 -14.41 15.76
C SER A 255 18.62 -13.43 16.43
N GLN A 256 18.11 -12.26 16.85
CA GLN A 256 18.93 -11.29 17.56
C GLN A 256 19.39 -11.86 18.91
N GLN A 257 20.62 -11.51 19.31
CA GLN A 257 21.24 -11.97 20.55
C GLN A 257 20.34 -11.78 21.77
N ILE A 258 19.64 -10.64 21.83
CA ILE A 258 18.78 -10.26 22.95
C ILE A 258 17.60 -11.22 23.12
N ASP A 259 17.03 -11.73 22.01
CA ASP A 259 15.91 -12.67 22.01
C ASP A 259 16.36 -14.05 22.48
N ILE A 260 17.52 -14.50 21.99
CA ILE A 260 18.09 -15.80 22.34
C ILE A 260 18.47 -15.82 23.82
N VAL A 261 19.12 -14.77 24.31
CA VAL A 261 19.53 -14.63 25.72
C VAL A 261 18.32 -14.58 26.66
N SER A 262 17.24 -13.91 26.24
CA SER A 262 15.98 -13.86 27.01
C SER A 262 15.35 -15.24 27.17
N VAL A 263 15.24 -16.00 26.06
CA VAL A 263 14.68 -17.36 26.08
C VAL A 263 15.54 -18.31 26.90
N VAL A 264 16.87 -18.27 26.73
CA VAL A 264 17.79 -19.10 27.52
C VAL A 264 17.69 -18.75 29.00
N GLY A 265 17.66 -17.47 29.37
CA GLY A 265 17.51 -17.03 30.76
C GLY A 265 16.21 -17.51 31.41
N ALA A 266 15.10 -17.53 30.65
CA ALA A 266 13.85 -18.11 31.12
C ALA A 266 13.97 -19.64 31.34
N MET A 267 14.63 -20.35 30.43
CA MET A 267 14.83 -21.81 30.55
C MET A 267 15.78 -22.18 31.71
N THR A 268 16.80 -21.37 31.99
CA THR A 268 17.81 -21.64 33.01
C THR A 268 17.56 -20.94 34.34
N SER A 269 16.47 -20.17 34.45
CA SER A 269 16.15 -19.33 35.62
C SER A 269 17.28 -18.37 36.00
N GLN A 270 17.93 -17.79 34.99
CA GLN A 270 19.03 -16.84 35.16
C GLN A 270 18.68 -15.48 34.53
N PRO A 271 19.12 -14.37 35.13
CA PRO A 271 18.97 -13.04 34.52
C PRO A 271 19.66 -12.99 33.15
N PRO A 272 18.98 -12.46 32.11
CA PRO A 272 19.53 -12.29 30.77
C PRO A 272 20.91 -11.61 30.75
N ASP A 273 21.11 -10.61 31.61
CA ASP A 273 22.37 -9.84 31.72
C ASP A 273 23.58 -10.67 32.19
N PHE A 274 23.36 -11.87 32.71
CA PHE A 274 24.40 -12.80 33.15
C PHE A 274 24.67 -13.93 32.16
N ILE A 275 24.05 -13.90 30.98
CA ILE A 275 24.11 -14.99 29.99
C ILE A 275 24.68 -14.46 28.68
N ALA A 276 25.80 -15.06 28.25
CA ALA A 276 26.35 -14.86 26.92
C ALA A 276 26.04 -16.08 26.06
N VAL A 277 25.29 -15.91 24.97
CA VAL A 277 25.01 -16.99 24.00
C VAL A 277 25.84 -16.76 22.74
N GLY A 278 26.81 -17.63 22.45
CA GLY A 278 27.60 -17.49 21.21
C GLY A 278 26.84 -18.07 20.02
N ASN A 279 26.55 -17.26 19.00
CA ASN A 279 25.97 -17.72 17.73
C ASN A 279 27.05 -18.20 16.73
N GLY A 280 28.29 -18.32 17.20
CA GLY A 280 29.43 -18.77 16.41
C GLY A 280 30.63 -19.06 17.32
N VAL A 281 31.56 -19.84 16.79
CA VAL A 281 32.80 -20.20 17.49
C VAL A 281 33.69 -18.97 17.75
N THR A 282 33.58 -17.93 16.91
CA THR A 282 34.40 -16.71 16.99
C THR A 282 34.14 -15.89 18.25
N ASP A 283 32.88 -15.66 18.63
CA ASP A 283 32.53 -14.88 19.83
C ASP A 283 32.90 -15.62 21.12
N LEU A 284 32.84 -16.96 21.08
CA LEU A 284 33.25 -17.83 22.19
C LEU A 284 34.78 -17.82 22.39
N ILE A 285 35.55 -17.83 21.29
CA ILE A 285 37.01 -17.72 21.33
C ILE A 285 37.40 -16.36 21.91
N GLN A 286 36.73 -15.29 21.49
CA GLN A 286 37.03 -13.95 21.99
C GLN A 286 36.76 -13.85 23.49
N ALA A 287 35.61 -14.32 24.00
CA ALA A 287 35.29 -14.30 25.42
C ALA A 287 36.17 -15.22 26.30
N LEU A 288 36.75 -16.30 25.74
CA LEU A 288 37.59 -17.25 26.49
C LEU A 288 39.09 -16.90 26.45
N TYR A 289 39.54 -16.13 25.46
CA TYR A 289 40.95 -15.84 25.23
C TYR A 289 41.31 -14.35 25.21
N SER A 290 40.37 -13.43 25.46
CA SER A 290 40.63 -12.02 25.78
C SER A 290 40.59 -11.76 27.28
#